data_AF-A0A6B3GDT1-F1
#
_entry.id   AF-A0A6B3GDT1-F1
#
_cell.length_a   1.000
_cell.length_b   1.000
_cell.length_c   1.000
_cell.angle_alpha   90.00
_cell.angle_beta   90.00
_cell.angle_gamma   90.00
#
_symmetry.space_group_name_H-M   'P 1'
#
loop_
_entity.id
_entity.type
_entity.pdbx_description
1 polymer ?
#
loop_
_entity_poly.entity_id
_entity_poly.type
_entity_poly.pdbx_seq_one_letter_code
_entity_poly.pdbx_strand_id
1 'polypeptide(L)' 'PYKGALELRKRLPGSSLVTERDAGTHGIGGAGNACVDDHLRRYLLTGEVPGRGADCAAHPEPNPVSLD' A
#
# COMPACT_ATOMS: atom_id res chain seq x y z
N PRO A 1 11.27 -3.02 3.37
CA PRO A 1 11.95 -2.00 2.53
C PRO A 1 11.35 -1.93 1.12
N TYR A 2 11.27 -0.74 0.50
CA TYR A 2 10.61 -0.54 -0.81
C TYR A 2 11.26 -1.32 -1.96
N LYS A 3 12.59 -1.34 -2.05
CA LYS A 3 13.32 -2.10 -3.08
C LYS A 3 12.96 -3.59 -3.08
N GLY A 4 12.67 -4.17 -1.91
CA GLY A 4 12.22 -5.57 -1.82
C GLY A 4 10.86 -5.80 -2.47
N ALA A 5 9.92 -4.87 -2.33
CA ALA A 5 8.60 -4.94 -2.98
C ALA A 5 8.72 -4.87 -4.51
N LEU A 6 9.62 -4.03 -5.02
CA LEU A 6 9.93 -3.96 -6.45
C LEU A 6 10.48 -5.28 -6.99
N GLU A 7 11.41 -5.91 -6.26
CA GLU A 7 11.96 -7.21 -6.67
C GLU A 7 10.92 -8.34 -6.58
N LEU A 8 10.04 -8.32 -5.58
CA LEU A 8 8.93 -9.27 -5.49
C LEU A 8 8.00 -9.16 -6.70
N ARG A 9 7.58 -7.94 -7.06
CA ARG A 9 6.74 -7.69 -8.23
C ARG A 9 7.34 -8.27 -9.52
N LYS A 10 8.67 -8.13 -9.71
CA LYS A 10 9.37 -8.71 -10.88
C LYS A 10 9.29 -10.24 -10.91
N ARG A 11 9.34 -10.89 -9.75
CA ARG A 11 9.34 -12.36 -9.60
C ARG A 11 7.93 -12.97 -9.61
N LEU A 12 6.90 -12.17 -9.38
CA LEU A 12 5.51 -12.60 -9.35
C LEU A 12 4.75 -12.01 -10.56
N PRO A 13 4.86 -12.63 -11.75
CA PRO A 13 4.21 -12.14 -12.96
C PRO A 13 2.68 -12.08 -12.79
N GLY A 14 2.06 -11.03 -13.31
CA GLY A 14 0.63 -10.76 -13.12
C GLY A 14 0.28 -10.06 -11.81
N SER A 15 1.24 -9.87 -10.89
CA SER A 15 1.02 -9.07 -9.68
C SER A 15 0.94 -7.57 -9.97
N SER A 16 0.27 -6.86 -9.06
CA SER A 16 0.18 -5.40 -9.03
C SER A 16 0.81 -4.87 -7.76
N LEU A 17 1.55 -3.75 -7.86
CA LEU A 17 2.14 -3.09 -6.69
C LEU A 17 1.40 -1.78 -6.42
N VAL A 18 0.79 -1.69 -5.23
CA VAL A 18 0.21 -0.45 -4.71
C VAL A 18 1.23 0.16 -3.75
N THR A 19 1.64 1.39 -4.00
CA THR A 19 2.68 2.08 -3.21
C THR A 19 2.07 3.31 -2.53
N GLU A 20 2.16 3.37 -1.22
CA GLU A 20 2.01 4.64 -0.52
C GLU A 20 3.31 5.45 -0.67
N ARG A 21 3.20 6.63 -1.28
CA ARG A 21 4.36 7.50 -1.53
C ARG A 21 4.56 8.46 -0.37
N ASP A 22 5.83 8.84 -0.18
CA ASP A 22 6.25 9.87 0.77
C ASP A 22 5.80 9.59 2.22
N ALA A 23 5.71 8.30 2.59
CA ALA A 23 5.32 7.82 3.93
C ALA A 23 6.28 6.74 4.46
N GLY A 24 6.25 6.50 5.77
CA GLY A 24 7.05 5.48 6.43
C GLY A 24 6.24 4.63 7.41
N THR A 25 6.01 3.35 7.07
CA THR A 25 5.40 2.36 7.96
C THR A 25 5.81 0.93 7.59
N HIS A 26 5.66 -0.03 8.51
CA HIS A 26 5.86 -1.46 8.25
C HIS A 26 4.52 -2.19 8.10
N GLY A 27 3.84 -1.90 6.99
CA GLY A 27 2.50 -2.41 6.69
C GLY A 27 1.47 -1.28 6.68
N ILE A 28 0.57 -1.30 5.70
CA ILE A 28 -0.44 -0.23 5.51
C ILE A 28 -1.81 -0.77 5.03
N GLY A 29 -1.91 -2.05 4.66
CA GLY A 29 -3.16 -2.65 4.23
C GLY A 29 -4.14 -2.84 5.39
N GLY A 30 -5.30 -2.20 5.31
CA GLY A 30 -6.31 -2.15 6.37
C GLY A 30 -5.97 -1.20 7.52
N ALA A 31 -4.99 -0.30 7.33
CA ALA A 31 -4.39 0.48 8.42
C ALA A 31 -4.56 2.00 8.26
N GLY A 32 -5.58 2.46 7.51
CA GLY A 32 -6.01 3.86 7.54
C GLY A 32 -5.61 4.70 6.33
N ASN A 33 -5.06 4.09 5.27
CA ASN A 33 -4.95 4.75 3.96
C ASN A 33 -6.08 4.28 3.05
N ALA A 34 -7.11 5.11 2.89
CA ALA A 34 -8.30 4.75 2.10
C ALA A 34 -7.98 4.31 0.67
N CYS A 35 -6.99 4.91 0.01
CA CYS A 35 -6.57 4.52 -1.35
C CYS A 35 -5.98 3.11 -1.38
N VAL A 36 -5.09 2.78 -0.44
CA VAL A 36 -4.53 1.43 -0.29
C VAL A 36 -5.63 0.43 0.06
N ASP A 37 -6.47 0.79 1.04
CA ASP A 37 -7.50 -0.08 1.60
C ASP A 37 -8.57 -0.43 0.56
N ASP A 38 -8.93 0.51 -0.31
CA ASP A 38 -9.86 0.24 -1.41
C ASP A 38 -9.27 -0.70 -2.46
N HIS A 39 -7.98 -0.58 -2.79
CA HIS A 39 -7.33 -1.55 -3.68
C HIS A 39 -7.25 -2.93 -3.05
N LEU A 40 -6.89 -3.02 -1.77
CA LEU A 40 -6.85 -4.27 -1.03
C LEU A 40 -8.23 -4.94 -0.99
N ARG A 41 -9.26 -4.18 -0.60
CA ARG A 41 -10.64 -4.65 -0.52
C ARG A 41 -11.14 -5.11 -1.89
N ARG A 42 -10.90 -4.35 -2.96
CA ARG A 42 -11.30 -4.73 -4.32
C ARG A 42 -10.66 -6.05 -4.74
N TYR A 43 -9.36 -6.22 -4.52
CA TYR A 43 -8.66 -7.47 -4.82
C TYR A 43 -9.24 -8.65 -4.03
N LEU A 44 -9.44 -8.50 -2.73
CA LEU A 44 -9.95 -9.58 -1.88
C LEU A 44 -11.39 -9.99 -2.23
N LEU A 45 -12.25 -9.03 -2.64
CA LEU A 45 -13.65 -9.31 -2.94
C LEU A 45 -13.90 -9.77 -4.38
N THR A 46 -13.08 -9.33 -5.34
CA THR A 46 -13.36 -9.50 -6.78
C THR A 46 -12.21 -10.11 -7.58
N GLY A 47 -11.00 -10.13 -7.00
CA GLY A 47 -9.77 -10.47 -7.72
C GLY A 47 -9.24 -9.33 -8.62
N GLU A 48 -9.93 -8.20 -8.75
CA GLU A 48 -9.49 -7.09 -9.60
C GLU A 48 -8.28 -6.35 -9.00
N VAL A 49 -7.34 -5.99 -9.87
CA VAL A 49 -6.09 -5.27 -9.53
C VAL A 49 -5.91 -4.01 -10.41
N PRO A 50 -5.16 -2.97 -9.96
CA PRO A 50 -4.96 -1.74 -10.74
C PRO A 50 -3.93 -1.90 -11.86
N GLY A 51 -4.08 -2.93 -12.70
CA GLY A 51 -3.12 -3.25 -13.75
C GLY A 51 -1.72 -3.48 -13.19
N ARG A 52 -0.73 -2.72 -13.68
CA ARG A 52 0.68 -2.88 -13.26
C ARG A 52 1.00 -2.33 -11.87
N GLY A 53 0.15 -1.46 -11.32
CA GLY A 53 0.33 -0.84 -10.01
C GLY A 53 -0.48 0.45 -9.84
N ALA A 54 -0.49 0.98 -8.62
CA ALA A 54 -1.08 2.26 -8.28
C ALA A 54 -0.22 2.98 -7.25
N ASP A 55 -0.31 4.31 -7.23
CA ASP A 55 0.33 5.15 -6.24
C ASP A 55 -0.73 5.87 -5.41
N CYS A 56 -0.59 5.78 -4.09
CA CYS A 56 -1.43 6.44 -3.10
C CYS A 56 -0.63 7.54 -2.41
N ALA A 57 -1.30 8.64 -2.06
CA ALA A 57 -0.70 9.67 -1.21
C ALA A 57 -0.48 9.14 0.21
N ALA A 58 0.46 9.75 0.95
CA ALA A 58 0.73 9.43 2.35
C ALA A 58 -0.51 9.59 3.24
N HIS A 59 -0.67 8.68 4.19
CA HIS A 59 -1.56 8.87 5.34
C HIS A 59 -1.00 9.94 6.28
N PRO A 60 -1.85 10.55 7.14
CA PRO A 60 -1.39 11.50 8.16
C PRO A 60 -0.38 10.87 9.10
N GLU A 61 0.72 11.57 9.38
CA GLU A 61 1.69 11.12 10.37
C GLU A 61 1.05 11.13 11.78
N PRO A 62 1.54 10.26 12.70
CA PRO A 62 1.13 10.30 14.10
C PRO A 62 1.36 11.68 14.71
N ASN A 63 0.51 12.06 15.66
CA ASN A 63 0.75 13.28 16.44
C ASN A 63 2.05 13.13 17.24
N PRO A 64 3.03 14.04 17.10
CA PRO A 64 4.33 13.93 17.77
C PRO A 64 4.26 14.08 19.30
N VAL A 65 3.15 14.55 19.87
CA VAL A 65 2.95 14.54 21.32
C VAL A 65 2.27 13.25 21.74
N SER A 66 3.01 12.39 22.46
CA SER A 66 2.40 11.30 23.25
C SER A 66 1.62 11.96 24.39
N LEU A 67 0.29 11.86 24.35
CA LEU A 67 -0.51 12.15 25.53
C LEU A 67 -0.56 10.85 26.33
N ASP A 68 0.38 10.71 27.26
CA ASP A 68 0.31 9.74 28.34
C ASP A 68 -0.74 10.17 29.38
#